data_AF-A0A2I0CVW1-F1
#
_entry.id   AF-A0A2I0CVW1-F1
#
_cell.length_a   1.000
_cell.length_b   1.000
_cell.length_c   1.000
_cell.angle_alpha   90.00
_cell.angle_beta   90.00
_cell.angle_gamma   90.00
#
_symmetry.space_group_name_H-M   'P 1'
#
loop_
_entity.id
_entity.type
_entity.pdbx_description
1 polymer ?
#
loop_
_entity_poly.entity_id
_entity_poly.type
_entity_poly.pdbx_seq_one_letter_code
_entity_poly.pdbx_strand_id
1 'polypeptide(L)'
;MARTPGELAGVRDEVGRIYRAAREGLPDADPALLALSRRISRTRYAHRCLEGAAVQAYRDAGVEIAPGMQVRYIVRNASRYEVDPPWDARAVDIAFYRTLARKAWMEIAYAFGQGGRPAGGCGEPQSSVCCIP
;
A
#
# COMPACT_ATOMS: atom_id res chain seq x y z
N MET A 1 21.33 14.34 -4.33
CA MET A 1 21.21 13.12 -3.49
C MET A 1 22.14 13.27 -2.30
N ALA A 2 21.65 13.07 -1.08
CA ALA A 2 22.52 13.02 0.10
C ALA A 2 23.45 11.81 0.00
N ARG A 3 24.75 12.01 0.19
CA ARG A 3 25.82 11.02 0.13
C ARG A 3 26.50 10.82 1.47
N THR A 4 26.19 11.64 2.47
CA THR A 4 26.73 11.54 3.82
C THR A 4 25.62 11.58 4.89
N PRO A 5 25.85 11.04 6.09
CA PRO A 5 24.88 11.13 7.19
C PRO A 5 24.51 12.57 7.58
N GLY A 6 25.45 13.51 7.47
CA GLY A 6 25.20 14.94 7.72
C GLY A 6 24.28 15.58 6.67
N GLU A 7 24.49 15.26 5.39
CA GLU A 7 23.60 15.66 4.30
C GLU A 7 22.19 15.05 4.46
N LEU A 8 22.11 13.82 4.98
CA LEU A 8 20.85 13.15 5.28
C LEU A 8 20.10 13.83 6.43
N ALA A 9 20.79 14.24 7.49
CA ALA A 9 20.19 15.00 8.58
C ALA A 9 19.63 16.35 8.09
N GLY A 10 20.32 17.02 7.16
CA GLY A 10 19.90 18.31 6.60
C GLY A 10 18.58 18.27 5.81
N VAL A 11 18.19 17.13 5.25
CA VAL A 11 16.91 16.99 4.52
C VAL A 11 15.75 16.48 5.38
N ARG A 12 16.00 16.10 6.64
CA ARG A 12 15.02 15.46 7.53
C ARG A 12 13.71 16.27 7.64
N ASP A 13 13.82 17.56 7.91
CA ASP A 13 12.65 18.42 8.14
C ASP A 13 11.85 18.65 6.86
N GLU A 14 12.52 18.73 5.70
CA GLU A 14 11.87 18.81 4.41
C GLU A 14 11.09 17.54 4.10
N VAL A 15 11.72 16.36 4.21
CA VAL A 15 11.05 15.08 3.98
C VAL A 15 9.89 14.89 4.97
N GLY A 16 10.07 15.29 6.23
CA GLY A 16 9.00 15.28 7.24
C GLY A 16 7.82 16.20 6.88
N ARG A 17 8.07 17.38 6.30
CA ARG A 17 7.01 18.26 5.77
C ARG A 17 6.28 17.61 4.60
N ILE A 18 6.99 17.00 3.66
CA ILE A 18 6.38 16.29 2.51
C ILE A 18 5.45 15.18 3.00
N TYR A 19 5.92 14.36 3.96
CA TYR A 19 5.10 13.30 4.53
C TYR A 19 3.82 13.83 5.20
N ARG A 20 3.92 14.90 5.99
CA ARG A 20 2.75 15.53 6.64
C ARG A 20 1.76 16.05 5.60
N ALA A 21 2.25 16.84 4.64
CA ALA A 21 1.43 17.38 3.55
C ALA A 21 0.72 16.27 2.76
N ALA A 22 1.44 15.20 2.41
CA ALA A 22 0.86 14.05 1.71
C ALA A 22 -0.25 13.38 2.54
N ARG A 23 -0.04 13.18 3.85
CA ARG A 23 -1.05 12.57 4.73
C ARG A 23 -2.28 13.44 4.97
N GLU A 24 -2.05 14.74 5.09
CA GLU A 24 -3.10 15.74 5.32
C GLU A 24 -3.96 15.94 4.08
N GLY A 25 -3.36 15.93 2.88
CA GLY A 25 -4.06 16.06 1.61
C GLY A 25 -4.76 14.79 1.10
N LEU A 26 -4.62 13.64 1.75
CA LEU A 26 -5.28 12.39 1.33
C LEU A 26 -6.81 12.49 1.15
N PRO A 27 -7.57 13.18 2.02
CA PRO A 27 -9.03 13.29 1.86
C PRO A 27 -9.45 14.03 0.58
N ASP A 28 -8.61 14.95 0.09
CA ASP A 28 -8.89 15.80 -1.08
C ASP A 28 -8.17 15.32 -2.34
N ALA A 29 -7.43 14.21 -2.25
CA ALA A 29 -6.67 13.68 -3.37
C ALA A 29 -7.59 13.07 -4.43
N ASP A 30 -7.25 13.25 -5.71
CA ASP A 30 -7.87 12.51 -6.80
C ASP A 30 -7.70 11.00 -6.57
N PRO A 31 -8.79 10.22 -6.45
CA PRO A 31 -8.73 8.78 -6.24
C PRO A 31 -7.83 8.06 -7.27
N ALA A 32 -7.77 8.54 -8.52
CA ALA A 32 -6.94 7.94 -9.56
C ALA A 32 -5.43 7.95 -9.21
N LEU A 33 -4.97 8.95 -8.44
CA LEU A 33 -3.59 9.05 -7.95
C LEU A 33 -3.30 8.09 -6.78
N LEU A 34 -4.35 7.55 -6.15
CA LEU A 34 -4.25 6.58 -5.06
C LEU A 34 -4.27 5.12 -5.55
N ALA A 35 -4.37 4.89 -6.85
CA ALA A 35 -4.42 3.55 -7.40
C ALA A 35 -3.14 2.76 -7.12
N LEU A 36 -3.29 1.63 -6.43
CA LEU A 36 -2.20 0.69 -6.18
C LEU A 36 -1.93 -0.16 -7.42
N SER A 37 -0.66 -0.27 -7.81
CA SER A 37 -0.25 -1.16 -8.91
C SER A 37 0.22 -2.50 -8.39
N ARG A 38 -0.32 -3.60 -8.93
CA ARG A 38 0.12 -4.96 -8.60
C ARG A 38 0.16 -5.86 -9.83
N ARG A 39 1.20 -6.67 -9.92
CA ARG A 39 1.26 -7.78 -10.87
C ARG A 39 0.49 -8.96 -10.30
N ILE A 40 -0.51 -9.44 -11.03
CA ILE A 40 -1.33 -10.59 -10.65
C ILE A 40 -0.55 -11.85 -10.97
N SER A 41 -0.13 -12.60 -9.96
CA SER A 41 0.61 -13.86 -10.16
C SER A 41 -0.31 -15.06 -10.37
N ARG A 42 -1.59 -14.94 -10.01
CA ARG A 42 -2.61 -15.99 -10.06
C ARG A 42 -4.00 -15.37 -10.04
N THR A 43 -4.99 -16.06 -10.59
CA THR A 43 -6.35 -15.54 -10.76
C THR A 43 -7.40 -16.28 -9.92
N ARG A 44 -6.94 -17.28 -9.17
CA ARG A 44 -7.67 -17.94 -8.08
C ARG A 44 -6.87 -17.77 -6.78
N TYR A 45 -7.53 -17.20 -5.78
CA TYR A 45 -7.00 -17.01 -4.44
C TYR A 45 -7.83 -17.83 -3.46
N ALA A 46 -7.18 -18.58 -2.57
CA ALA A 46 -7.87 -19.44 -1.60
C ALA A 46 -8.42 -18.66 -0.40
N HIS A 47 -7.83 -17.52 -0.07
CA HIS A 47 -8.24 -16.65 1.03
C HIS A 47 -8.64 -15.27 0.50
N ARG A 48 -9.36 -14.51 1.32
CA ARG A 48 -9.73 -13.11 1.02
C ARG A 48 -8.49 -12.23 1.10
N CYS A 49 -8.15 -11.59 -0.02
CA CYS A 49 -7.08 -10.61 -0.15
C CYS A 49 -7.47 -9.50 -1.13
N LEU A 50 -6.76 -8.38 -1.11
CA LEU A 50 -7.04 -7.23 -1.99
C LEU A 50 -6.76 -7.56 -3.46
N GLU A 51 -5.76 -8.39 -3.75
CA GLU A 51 -5.48 -8.85 -5.11
C GLU A 51 -6.60 -9.74 -5.65
N GLY A 52 -7.13 -10.64 -4.82
CA GLY A 52 -8.30 -11.45 -5.19
C GLY A 52 -9.53 -10.60 -5.43
N ALA A 53 -9.77 -9.60 -4.58
CA ALA A 53 -10.84 -8.62 -4.76
C ALA A 53 -10.65 -7.81 -6.04
N ALA A 54 -9.42 -7.41 -6.38
CA ALA A 54 -9.11 -6.69 -7.62
C ALA A 54 -9.39 -7.54 -8.86
N VAL A 55 -8.97 -8.81 -8.84
CA VAL A 55 -9.29 -9.75 -9.92
C VAL A 55 -10.81 -9.90 -10.10
N GLN A 56 -11.56 -9.99 -9.00
CA GLN A 56 -13.02 -10.09 -9.07
C GLN A 56 -13.64 -8.81 -9.61
N ALA A 57 -13.24 -7.64 -9.11
CA ALA A 57 -13.78 -6.35 -9.55
C ALA A 57 -13.54 -6.09 -11.05
N TYR A 58 -12.38 -6.50 -11.59
CA TYR A 58 -12.12 -6.42 -13.03
C TYR A 58 -13.01 -7.38 -13.84
N ARG A 59 -13.22 -8.62 -13.35
CA ARG A 59 -14.12 -9.58 -14.00
C ARG A 59 -15.57 -9.10 -14.00
N ASP A 60 -16.03 -8.52 -12.90
CA ASP A 60 -17.37 -7.96 -12.76
C ASP A 60 -17.56 -6.77 -13.73
N ALA A 61 -16.47 -6.05 -14.05
CA ALA A 61 -16.43 -5.02 -15.09
C ALA A 61 -16.24 -5.57 -16.51
N GLY A 62 -16.30 -6.89 -16.72
CA GLY A 62 -16.16 -7.53 -18.03
C GLY A 62 -14.72 -7.60 -18.55
N VAL A 63 -13.71 -7.37 -17.71
CA VAL A 63 -12.30 -7.43 -18.09
C VAL A 63 -11.69 -8.77 -17.68
N GLU A 64 -11.21 -9.53 -18.66
CA GLU A 64 -10.47 -10.76 -18.40
C GLU A 64 -9.08 -10.47 -17.82
N ILE A 65 -8.74 -11.14 -16.72
CA ILE A 65 -7.44 -11.04 -16.06
C ILE A 65 -6.73 -12.38 -16.13
N ALA A 66 -5.47 -12.35 -16.56
CA ALA A 66 -4.56 -13.48 -16.62
C ALA A 66 -3.33 -13.29 -15.70
N PRO A 67 -2.70 -14.38 -15.22
CA PRO A 67 -1.42 -14.30 -14.54
C PRO A 67 -0.38 -13.56 -15.38
N GLY A 68 0.44 -12.75 -14.72
CA GLY A 68 1.46 -11.92 -15.36
C GLY A 68 1.00 -10.49 -15.67
N MET A 69 -0.31 -10.22 -15.71
CA MET A 69 -0.84 -8.87 -15.94
C MET A 69 -0.59 -7.94 -14.76
N GLN A 70 -0.34 -6.66 -15.05
CA GLN A 70 -0.36 -5.59 -14.05
C GLN A 70 -1.76 -4.97 -14.00
N VAL A 71 -2.36 -4.95 -12.82
CA VAL A 71 -3.63 -4.28 -12.55
C VAL A 71 -3.41 -3.09 -11.65
N ARG A 72 -4.35 -2.15 -11.70
CA ARG A 72 -4.44 -1.03 -10.78
C ARG A 72 -5.76 -1.09 -10.05
N TYR A 73 -5.80 -0.79 -8.76
CA TYR A 73 -7.06 -0.75 -8.03
C TYR A 73 -6.99 0.26 -6.89
N ILE A 74 -8.16 0.76 -6.48
CA ILE A 74 -8.33 1.68 -5.36
C ILE A 74 -9.01 0.91 -4.23
N VAL A 75 -8.52 1.07 -3.01
CA VAL A 75 -9.12 0.40 -1.85
C VAL A 75 -10.28 1.25 -1.32
N ARG A 76 -11.49 0.71 -1.43
CA ARG A 76 -12.73 1.34 -0.94
C ARG A 76 -13.01 1.01 0.52
N ASN A 77 -12.76 -0.24 0.94
CA ASN A 77 -12.86 -0.66 2.34
C ASN A 77 -11.92 -1.84 2.61
N ALA A 78 -10.84 -1.59 3.33
CA ALA A 78 -9.82 -2.60 3.61
C ALA A 78 -10.33 -3.71 4.54
N SER A 79 -11.17 -3.38 5.52
CA SER A 79 -11.71 -4.37 6.47
C SER A 79 -12.61 -5.42 5.81
N ARG A 80 -13.20 -5.06 4.66
CA ARG A 80 -14.08 -5.92 3.86
C ARG A 80 -13.42 -6.45 2.59
N TYR A 81 -12.15 -6.14 2.33
CA TYR A 81 -11.46 -6.48 1.08
C TYR A 81 -12.22 -5.98 -0.15
N GLU A 82 -12.70 -4.74 -0.08
CA GLU A 82 -13.41 -4.10 -1.19
C GLU A 82 -12.48 -3.13 -1.91
N VAL A 83 -12.39 -3.32 -3.22
CA VAL A 83 -11.58 -2.51 -4.11
C VAL A 83 -12.37 -2.23 -5.37
N ASP A 84 -12.06 -1.11 -6.01
CA ASP A 84 -12.68 -0.70 -7.27
C ASP A 84 -11.59 -0.51 -8.35
N PRO A 85 -11.87 -0.79 -9.63
CA PRO A 85 -11.01 -0.36 -10.73
C PRO A 85 -10.88 1.17 -10.75
N PRO A 86 -9.76 1.75 -11.22
CA PRO A 86 -9.52 3.20 -11.11
C PRO A 86 -10.56 4.07 -11.80
N TRP A 87 -11.22 3.55 -12.84
CA TRP A 87 -12.25 4.26 -13.60
C TRP A 87 -13.64 4.22 -12.96
N ASP A 88 -13.85 3.40 -11.91
CA ASP A 88 -15.16 3.24 -11.26
C ASP A 88 -15.12 3.56 -9.75
N ALA A 89 -13.96 3.93 -9.21
CA ALA A 89 -13.82 4.26 -7.80
C ALA A 89 -14.58 5.54 -7.44
N ARG A 90 -15.55 5.43 -6.54
CA ARG A 90 -16.34 6.57 -6.02
C ARG A 90 -16.00 6.92 -4.57
N ALA A 91 -15.30 6.04 -3.88
CA ALA A 91 -14.94 6.18 -2.48
C ALA A 91 -13.57 5.56 -2.23
N VAL A 92 -12.89 6.08 -1.21
CA VAL A 92 -11.54 5.68 -0.83
C VAL A 92 -11.46 5.45 0.67
N ASP A 93 -10.83 4.35 1.08
CA ASP A 93 -10.51 4.08 2.48
C ASP A 93 -9.31 4.96 2.92
N ILE A 94 -9.59 6.20 3.32
CA ILE A 94 -8.55 7.16 3.73
C ILE A 94 -7.73 6.62 4.92
N ALA A 95 -8.33 5.84 5.83
CA ALA A 95 -7.62 5.26 6.97
C ALA A 95 -6.59 4.21 6.52
N PHE A 96 -6.93 3.40 5.53
CA PHE A 96 -5.99 2.47 4.89
C PHE A 96 -4.81 3.22 4.26
N TYR A 97 -5.05 4.26 3.45
CA TYR A 97 -3.97 5.02 2.81
C TYR A 97 -3.11 5.81 3.81
N ARG A 98 -3.69 6.36 4.88
CA ARG A 98 -2.93 6.97 5.98
C ARG A 98 -2.00 5.95 6.64
N THR A 99 -2.47 4.72 6.83
CA THR A 99 -1.66 3.63 7.39
C THR A 99 -0.53 3.24 6.43
N LEU A 100 -0.80 3.17 5.13
CA LEU A 100 0.20 2.90 4.11
C LEU A 100 1.29 3.97 4.06
N ALA A 101 0.89 5.26 4.04
CA ALA A 101 1.81 6.38 4.10
C ALA A 101 2.66 6.37 5.38
N ARG A 102 2.07 6.05 6.53
CA ARG A 102 2.78 5.93 7.81
C ARG A 102 3.85 4.83 7.75
N LYS A 103 3.54 3.67 7.18
CA LYS A 103 4.51 2.57 7.02
C LYS A 103 5.68 3.01 6.16
N ALA A 104 5.42 3.66 5.02
CA ALA A 104 6.49 4.20 4.16
C ALA A 104 7.35 5.23 4.90
N TRP A 105 6.74 6.11 5.70
CA TRP A 105 7.48 7.05 6.53
C TRP A 105 8.37 6.35 7.57
N MET A 106 7.92 5.25 8.19
CA MET A 106 8.74 4.53 9.17
C MET A 106 10.04 3.98 8.55
N GLU A 107 9.98 3.47 7.32
CA GLU A 107 11.16 3.01 6.58
C GLU A 107 12.15 4.17 6.34
N ILE A 108 11.64 5.36 6.01
CA ILE A 108 12.46 6.56 5.77
C ILE A 108 13.00 7.13 7.09
N ALA A 109 12.16 7.19 8.13
CA ALA A 109 12.49 7.77 9.42
C ALA A 109 13.61 6.99 10.14
N TYR A 110 13.71 5.69 9.88
CA TYR A 110 14.83 4.86 10.32
C TYR A 110 16.17 5.44 9.86
N ALA A 111 16.27 5.90 8.61
CA ALA A 111 17.49 6.49 8.08
C ALA A 111 17.91 7.79 8.79
N PHE A 112 16.96 8.48 9.44
CA PHE A 112 17.22 9.67 10.26
C PHE A 112 17.51 9.35 11.74
N GLY A 113 17.71 8.08 12.12
CA GLY A 113 17.98 7.67 13.50
C GLY A 113 16.77 7.74 14.44
N GLN A 114 15.54 7.86 13.90
CA GLN A 114 14.30 7.86 14.69
C GLN A 114 13.69 6.45 14.85
N GLY A 115 14.41 5.41 14.42
CA GLY A 115 14.02 4.02 14.57
C GLY A 115 14.19 3.57 16.02
N GLY A 116 13.20 3.85 16.88
CA GLY A 116 13.08 3.14 18.14
C GLY A 116 12.96 1.64 17.88
N ARG A 117 13.78 0.84 18.57
CA ARG A 117 13.65 -0.62 18.61
C ARG A 117 12.19 -0.95 18.99
N PRO A 118 11.44 -1.77 18.23
CA PRO A 118 10.12 -2.18 18.67
C PRO A 118 10.27 -2.87 20.03
N ALA A 119 9.60 -2.32 21.05
CA ALA A 119 9.43 -3.02 22.31
C ALA A 119 8.68 -4.34 22.04
N GLY A 120 9.12 -5.39 22.74
CA GLY A 120 8.81 -6.80 22.49
C GLY A 120 7.37 -7.15 22.09
N GLY A 121 7.30 -8.13 21.20
CA GLY A 121 6.08 -8.81 20.78
C GLY A 121 6.37 -9.89 19.75
N CYS A 122 7.31 -10.81 20.04
CA CYS A 122 7.44 -12.05 19.28
C CYS A 122 6.23 -12.94 19.61
N GLY A 123 5.16 -12.76 18.86
CA GLY A 123 4.18 -13.80 18.58
C GLY A 123 4.24 -14.08 17.10
N GLU A 124 5.11 -15.01 16.70
CA GLU A 124 5.05 -15.63 15.38
C GLU A 124 3.72 -16.40 15.24
N PRO A 125 2.89 -16.13 14.23
CA PRO A 125 2.30 -17.19 13.47
C PRO A 125 3.29 -17.53 12.35
N GLN A 126 3.78 -18.77 12.41
CA GLN A 126 4.67 -19.36 11.44
C GLN A 126 4.27 -18.96 10.02
N SER A 127 5.22 -18.35 9.33
CA SER A 127 5.24 -18.27 7.88
C SER A 127 5.30 -19.71 7.36
N SER A 128 4.14 -20.34 7.17
CA SER A 128 4.04 -21.47 6.26
C SER A 128 4.30 -20.90 4.86
N VAL A 129 5.55 -21.08 4.44
CA VAL A 129 5.91 -21.32 3.05
C VAL A 129 4.79 -22.14 2.41
N CYS A 130 3.91 -21.48 1.65
CA CYS A 130 2.91 -22.19 0.88
C CYS A 130 3.54 -22.50 -0.47
N CYS A 131 4.02 -23.73 -0.54
CA CYS A 131 4.58 -24.43 -1.68
C CYS A 131 3.86 -24.09 -2.99
N ILE A 132 4.67 -23.89 -4.04
CA ILE A 132 4.30 -24.15 -5.44
C ILE A 132 4.34 -25.69 -5.60
N PRO A 133 3.43 -26.30 -6.39
CA PRO A 133 3.23 -27.76 -6.44
C PRO A 133 4.49 -28.60 -6.65
#